data_AF-A0A931ZTE7-F1
#
_entry.id   AF-A0A931ZTE7-F1
#
_cell.length_a   1.000
_cell.length_b   1.000
_cell.length_c   1.000
_cell.angle_alpha   90.00
_cell.angle_beta   90.00
_cell.angle_gamma   90.00
#
_symmetry.space_group_name_H-M   'P 1'
#
loop_
_entity.id
_entity.type
_entity.pdbx_description
1 polymer ?
#
loop_
_entity_poly.entity_id
_entity_poly.type
_entity_poly.pdbx_seq_one_letter_code
_entity_poly.pdbx_strand_id
1 'polypeptide(L)'
;MTGPAERSSRASMTDAMQSTEGLLRQGGRGFLITVYAALRSLRLYPVENDQVQRALDDLTASAKALLQIEEELEVRLAGEFIFVNATRLRLDLDNYASFGHVLGTLRQCGIGTMRVDSDVERREWQVFVSLLLNFATREANPNKLYELQQRMVQGNVAHIVIEPPLESDEDLDDQERAKEVAKKTYERSVAVTKEVVSSVRMGRSASVKKVKRAVQSIVDQVLSNEASLVGLTTLRDYDEYTFTHSVNVCIFAVTIGRRLGLSKLQLFDLGMAAL
;
A
#
# COMPACT_ATOMS: atom_id res chain seq x y z
N MET A 1 -8.19 50.74 2.41
CA MET A 1 -6.71 50.74 2.35
C MET A 1 -6.19 49.71 3.35
N THR A 2 -6.21 48.43 2.96
CA THR A 2 -5.57 47.33 3.70
C THR A 2 -4.17 47.16 3.12
N GLY A 3 -3.16 47.36 3.96
CA GLY A 3 -1.78 47.65 3.54
C GLY A 3 -0.98 46.44 3.02
N PRO A 4 0.17 46.70 2.37
CA PRO A 4 1.07 45.70 1.78
C PRO A 4 1.73 44.72 2.79
N ALA A 5 1.53 44.91 4.10
CA ALA A 5 2.12 44.08 5.16
C ALA A 5 1.55 42.64 5.22
N GLU A 6 0.26 42.44 4.92
CA GLU A 6 -0.38 41.09 4.97
C GLU A 6 0.08 40.17 3.85
N ARG A 7 0.45 40.70 2.67
CA ARG A 7 0.97 39.90 1.54
C ARG A 7 2.39 39.41 1.78
N SER A 8 3.23 40.19 2.47
CA SER A 8 4.61 39.81 2.79
C SER A 8 4.68 38.73 3.88
N SER A 9 3.77 38.78 4.86
CA SER A 9 3.66 37.78 5.93
C SER A 9 3.15 36.42 5.41
N ARG A 10 2.15 36.42 4.51
CA ARG A 10 1.66 35.17 3.88
C ARG A 10 2.74 34.49 3.03
N ALA A 11 3.50 35.24 2.23
CA ALA A 11 4.56 34.67 1.40
C ALA A 11 5.66 33.98 2.25
N SER A 12 6.07 34.58 3.37
CA SER A 12 7.08 34.00 4.26
C SER A 12 6.60 32.75 5.01
N MET A 13 5.31 32.68 5.38
CA MET A 13 4.73 31.48 5.99
C MET A 13 4.58 30.35 4.96
N THR A 14 4.27 30.67 3.70
CA THR A 14 4.15 29.65 2.65
C THR A 14 5.51 29.03 2.28
N ASP A 15 6.57 29.84 2.22
CA ASP A 15 7.95 29.35 2.01
C ASP A 15 8.47 28.53 3.20
N ALA A 16 8.16 28.94 4.44
CA ALA A 16 8.53 28.19 5.63
C ALA A 16 7.83 26.83 5.68
N MET A 17 6.52 26.78 5.37
CA MET A 17 5.76 25.52 5.30
C MET A 17 6.29 24.58 4.20
N GLN A 18 6.60 25.11 3.02
CA GLN A 18 7.16 24.30 1.93
C GLN A 18 8.56 23.76 2.26
N SER A 19 9.36 24.53 2.99
CA SER A 19 10.70 24.12 3.45
C SER A 19 10.60 23.00 4.50
N THR A 20 9.69 23.12 5.47
CA THR A 20 9.45 22.08 6.49
C THR A 20 8.90 20.80 5.87
N GLU A 21 7.94 20.89 4.95
CA GLU A 21 7.40 19.71 4.25
C GLU A 21 8.49 18.99 3.42
N GLY A 22 9.39 19.75 2.78
CA GLY A 22 10.55 19.20 2.06
C GLY A 22 11.52 18.45 2.98
N LEU A 23 11.80 19.02 4.16
CA LEU A 23 12.64 18.40 5.20
C LEU A 23 12.01 17.12 5.76
N LEU A 24 10.71 17.13 6.05
CA LEU A 24 9.97 15.94 6.51
C LEU A 24 9.96 14.84 5.44
N ARG A 25 9.81 15.20 4.17
CA ARG A 25 9.86 14.23 3.08
C ARG A 25 11.24 13.58 2.97
N GLN A 26 12.31 14.37 3.02
CA GLN A 26 13.67 13.86 2.97
C GLN A 26 14.03 13.04 4.22
N GLY A 27 13.70 13.56 5.41
CA GLY A 27 13.92 12.90 6.69
C GLY A 27 13.13 11.61 6.82
N GLY A 28 11.85 11.60 6.43
CA GLY A 28 10.99 10.41 6.43
C GLY A 28 11.50 9.34 5.49
N ARG A 29 12.01 9.72 4.31
CA ARG A 29 12.69 8.78 3.40
C ARG A 29 13.93 8.18 4.06
N GLY A 30 14.78 9.02 4.67
CA GLY A 30 15.98 8.58 5.41
C GLY A 30 15.63 7.61 6.53
N PHE A 31 14.60 7.93 7.32
CA PHE A 31 14.11 7.10 8.41
C PHE A 31 13.71 5.70 7.93
N LEU A 32 12.89 5.59 6.89
CA LEU A 32 12.50 4.28 6.34
C LEU A 32 13.70 3.46 5.82
N ILE A 33 14.73 4.11 5.28
CA ILE A 33 15.97 3.44 4.87
C ILE A 33 16.69 2.87 6.10
N THR A 34 16.78 3.63 7.20
CA THR A 34 17.40 3.14 8.44
C THR A 34 16.58 2.02 9.10
N VAL A 35 15.24 2.06 9.05
CA VAL A 35 14.38 0.95 9.49
C VAL A 35 14.68 -0.32 8.69
N TYR A 36 14.75 -0.20 7.36
CA TYR A 36 15.08 -1.32 6.49
C TYR A 36 16.49 -1.88 6.79
N ALA A 37 17.47 -1.00 7.01
CA ALA A 37 18.84 -1.40 7.37
C ALA A 37 18.87 -2.16 8.71
N ALA A 38 18.14 -1.69 9.73
CA ALA A 38 18.03 -2.37 11.01
C ALA A 38 17.37 -3.75 10.90
N LEU A 39 16.26 -3.86 10.16
CA LEU A 39 15.59 -5.14 9.86
C LEU A 39 16.54 -6.12 9.18
N ARG A 40 17.28 -5.66 8.16
CA ARG A 40 18.21 -6.49 7.40
C ARG A 40 19.40 -6.93 8.26
N SER A 41 19.98 -6.03 9.04
CA SER A 41 21.13 -6.33 9.91
C SER A 41 20.76 -7.35 10.99
N LEU A 42 19.64 -7.15 11.70
CA LEU A 42 19.16 -8.08 12.74
C LEU A 42 18.74 -9.45 12.19
N ARG A 43 18.33 -9.50 10.92
CA ARG A 43 18.04 -10.77 10.25
C ARG A 43 19.31 -11.56 9.91
N LEU A 44 20.43 -10.88 9.66
CA LEU A 44 21.68 -11.50 9.18
C LEU A 44 22.69 -11.78 10.29
N TYR A 45 22.67 -10.98 11.36
CA TYR A 45 23.67 -11.00 12.41
C TYR A 45 23.03 -10.96 13.80
N PRO A 46 23.70 -11.49 14.83
CA PRO A 46 23.25 -11.37 16.21
C PRO A 46 23.31 -9.92 16.69
N VAL A 47 22.56 -9.61 17.75
CA VAL A 47 22.39 -8.25 18.28
C VAL A 47 23.73 -7.62 18.64
N GLU A 48 24.68 -8.38 19.17
CA GLU A 48 25.99 -7.91 19.63
C GLU A 48 26.92 -7.48 18.49
N ASN A 49 26.56 -7.74 17.23
CA ASN A 49 27.38 -7.40 16.08
C ASN A 49 27.44 -5.88 15.84
N ASP A 50 28.65 -5.35 15.62
CA ASP A 50 28.87 -3.91 15.36
C ASP A 50 27.98 -3.34 14.23
N GLN A 51 27.70 -4.12 13.19
CA GLN A 51 26.84 -3.70 12.08
C GLN A 51 25.39 -3.52 12.52
N VAL A 52 24.91 -4.38 13.42
CA VAL A 52 23.57 -4.27 14.01
C VAL A 52 23.49 -3.06 14.93
N GLN A 53 24.51 -2.91 15.79
CA GLN A 53 24.60 -1.78 16.72
C GLN A 53 24.56 -0.45 15.97
N ARG A 54 25.38 -0.29 14.92
CA ARG A 54 25.38 0.90 14.05
C ARG A 54 24.03 1.13 13.37
N ALA A 55 23.41 0.09 12.82
CA ALA A 55 22.10 0.24 12.16
C ALA A 55 21.00 0.71 13.13
N LEU A 56 21.06 0.28 14.40
CA LEU A 56 20.15 0.75 15.44
C LEU A 56 20.48 2.18 15.90
N ASP A 57 21.76 2.55 15.96
CA ASP A 57 22.19 3.92 16.25
C ASP A 57 21.70 4.88 15.16
N ASP A 58 21.88 4.53 13.88
CA ASP A 58 21.42 5.30 12.72
C ASP A 58 19.90 5.46 12.71
N LEU A 59 19.16 4.39 13.02
CA LEU A 59 17.71 4.42 13.16
C LEU A 59 17.26 5.37 14.29
N THR A 60 17.92 5.28 15.45
CA THR A 60 17.61 6.14 16.60
C THR A 60 17.90 7.61 16.27
N ALA A 61 19.04 7.88 15.62
CA ALA A 61 19.41 9.24 15.20
C ALA A 61 18.43 9.80 14.17
N SER A 62 18.02 8.98 13.18
CA SER A 62 17.06 9.41 12.17
C SER A 62 15.67 9.67 12.76
N ALA A 63 15.23 8.87 13.74
CA ALA A 63 13.99 9.13 14.47
C ALA A 63 14.07 10.46 15.22
N LYS A 64 15.14 10.67 16.00
CA LYS A 64 15.35 11.91 16.77
C LYS A 64 15.45 13.16 15.89
N ALA A 65 16.04 13.05 14.70
CA ALA A 65 16.08 14.15 13.74
C ALA A 65 14.68 14.56 13.25
N LEU A 66 13.77 13.60 13.03
CA LEU A 66 12.37 13.89 12.69
C LEU A 66 11.61 14.48 13.87
N LEU A 67 11.85 13.95 15.07
CA LEU A 67 11.26 14.43 16.34
C LEU A 67 11.71 15.84 16.74
N GLN A 68 12.80 16.34 16.14
CA GLN A 68 13.21 17.74 16.29
C GLN A 68 12.45 18.69 15.36
N ILE A 69 11.87 18.17 14.28
CA ILE A 69 11.08 18.94 13.31
C ILE A 69 9.62 19.01 13.76
N GLU A 70 9.07 17.87 14.20
CA GLU A 70 7.71 17.76 14.77
C GLU A 70 7.76 17.01 16.10
N GLU A 71 6.89 17.33 17.06
CA GLU A 71 6.91 16.75 18.41
C GLU A 71 6.67 15.23 18.44
N GLU A 72 6.05 14.69 17.39
CA GLU A 72 5.72 13.29 17.24
C GLU A 72 6.18 12.75 15.89
N LEU A 73 6.63 11.49 15.87
CA LEU A 73 6.92 10.75 14.64
C LEU A 73 5.87 9.64 14.46
N GLU A 74 4.90 9.90 13.61
CA GLU A 74 3.91 8.94 13.14
C GLU A 74 4.30 8.38 11.76
N VAL A 75 4.27 7.05 11.63
CA VAL A 75 4.36 6.35 10.36
C VAL A 75 3.06 5.60 10.13
N ARG A 76 2.30 6.02 9.11
CA ARG A 76 0.99 5.46 8.78
C ARG A 76 1.00 4.79 7.41
N LEU A 77 0.38 3.62 7.34
CA LEU A 77 0.22 2.83 6.12
C LEU A 77 -1.21 3.01 5.61
N ALA A 78 -1.36 3.52 4.39
CA ALA A 78 -2.67 3.72 3.76
C ALA A 78 -2.63 3.28 2.30
N GLY A 79 -3.31 2.16 2.01
CA GLY A 79 -3.11 1.44 0.75
C GLY A 79 -1.62 1.19 0.51
N GLU A 80 -1.14 1.46 -0.70
CA GLU A 80 0.28 1.31 -1.08
C GLU A 80 1.16 2.49 -0.67
N PHE A 81 0.63 3.47 0.08
CA PHE A 81 1.37 4.67 0.48
C PHE A 81 1.81 4.60 1.93
N ILE A 82 2.99 5.17 2.18
CA ILE A 82 3.51 5.41 3.51
C ILE A 82 3.43 6.92 3.77
N PHE A 83 2.84 7.28 4.88
CA PHE A 83 2.81 8.63 5.40
C PHE A 83 3.77 8.71 6.58
N VAL A 84 4.59 9.75 6.62
CA VAL A 84 5.34 10.15 7.80
C VAL A 84 4.74 11.47 8.25
N ASN A 85 4.09 11.45 9.41
CA ASN A 85 3.20 12.51 9.88
C ASN A 85 2.17 12.85 8.78
N ALA A 86 1.97 14.13 8.47
CA ALA A 86 1.08 14.55 7.38
C ALA A 86 1.69 14.35 5.97
N THR A 87 2.98 13.97 5.86
CA THR A 87 3.70 13.94 4.59
C THR A 87 3.62 12.58 3.92
N ARG A 88 3.01 12.53 2.74
CA ARG A 88 2.99 11.33 1.89
C ARG A 88 4.35 11.09 1.24
N LEU A 89 4.94 9.94 1.50
CA LEU A 89 6.16 9.49 0.82
C LEU A 89 5.79 8.76 -0.48
N ARG A 90 6.39 9.19 -1.59
CA ARG A 90 6.25 8.50 -2.88
C ARG A 90 7.26 7.36 -2.98
N LEU A 91 6.78 6.22 -3.46
CA LEU A 91 7.63 5.08 -3.81
C LEU A 91 8.28 5.37 -5.17
N ASP A 92 9.56 5.73 -5.15
CA ASP A 92 10.39 5.84 -6.35
C ASP A 92 11.18 4.54 -6.57
N LEU A 93 11.65 4.29 -7.80
CA LEU A 93 12.37 3.06 -8.19
C LEU A 93 13.55 2.72 -7.25
N ASP A 94 14.27 3.74 -6.77
CA ASP A 94 15.46 3.57 -5.92
C ASP A 94 15.15 3.02 -4.52
N ASN A 95 13.95 3.30 -3.99
CA ASN A 95 13.56 2.86 -2.63
C ASN A 95 12.44 1.82 -2.65
N TYR A 96 11.97 1.41 -3.84
CA TYR A 96 10.84 0.50 -3.96
C TYR A 96 11.07 -0.80 -3.18
N ALA A 97 12.28 -1.38 -3.28
CA ALA A 97 12.62 -2.62 -2.60
C ALA A 97 12.69 -2.46 -1.06
N SER A 98 13.33 -1.40 -0.56
CA SER A 98 13.47 -1.16 0.88
C SER A 98 12.12 -0.82 1.51
N PHE A 99 11.36 0.09 0.89
CA PHE A 99 10.08 0.54 1.44
C PHE A 99 9.02 -0.55 1.31
N GLY A 100 9.01 -1.29 0.19
CA GLY A 100 8.16 -2.46 0.03
C GLY A 100 8.43 -3.52 1.10
N HIS A 101 9.69 -3.74 1.48
CA HIS A 101 10.03 -4.67 2.57
C HIS A 101 9.52 -4.16 3.93
N VAL A 102 9.71 -2.87 4.25
CA VAL A 102 9.21 -2.28 5.50
C VAL A 102 7.68 -2.37 5.55
N LEU A 103 7.01 -1.92 4.49
CA LEU A 103 5.55 -1.99 4.34
C LEU A 103 5.03 -3.42 4.52
N GLY A 104 5.65 -4.38 3.83
CA GLY A 104 5.29 -5.80 3.94
C GLY A 104 5.47 -6.34 5.35
N THR A 105 6.56 -6.00 6.02
CA THR A 105 6.86 -6.44 7.40
C THR A 105 5.81 -5.92 8.39
N LEU A 106 5.49 -4.61 8.31
CA LEU A 106 4.49 -3.99 9.18
C LEU A 106 3.09 -4.57 8.94
N ARG A 107 2.68 -4.73 7.67
CA ARG A 107 1.41 -5.36 7.29
C ARG A 107 1.31 -6.81 7.79
N GLN A 108 2.39 -7.59 7.66
CA GLN A 108 2.44 -8.97 8.16
C GLN A 108 2.29 -9.04 9.68
N CYS A 109 2.67 -7.99 10.40
CA CYS A 109 2.46 -7.86 11.84
C CYS A 109 1.08 -7.29 12.22
N GLY A 110 0.25 -6.91 11.24
CA GLY A 110 -1.04 -6.25 11.47
C GLY A 110 -0.92 -4.79 11.91
N ILE A 111 0.24 -4.17 11.73
CA ILE A 111 0.48 -2.77 12.07
C ILE A 111 0.04 -1.90 10.90
N GLY A 112 -0.73 -0.86 11.20
CA GLY A 112 -1.03 0.18 10.22
C GLY A 112 -0.58 1.58 10.62
N THR A 113 -0.43 1.85 11.91
CA THR A 113 0.20 3.07 12.40
C THR A 113 1.27 2.72 13.43
N MET A 114 2.40 3.40 13.37
CA MET A 114 3.46 3.36 14.38
C MET A 114 3.76 4.81 14.81
N ARG A 115 3.63 5.10 16.09
CA ARG A 115 3.97 6.39 16.69
C ARG A 115 5.19 6.24 17.57
N VAL A 116 6.05 7.26 17.55
CA VAL A 116 7.30 7.28 18.28
C VAL A 116 7.42 8.61 19.00
N ASP A 117 7.72 8.55 20.30
CA ASP A 117 7.91 9.73 21.14
C ASP A 117 9.39 10.18 21.17
N SER A 118 9.62 11.41 21.61
CA SER A 118 10.95 12.06 21.66
C SER A 118 11.98 11.35 22.56
N ASP A 119 11.51 10.62 23.58
CA ASP A 119 12.34 9.91 24.54
C ASP A 119 12.76 8.50 24.08
N VAL A 120 12.45 8.11 22.85
CA VAL A 120 12.79 6.77 22.33
C VAL A 120 14.28 6.45 22.43
N GLU A 121 14.57 5.28 22.97
CA GLU A 121 15.92 4.77 23.11
C GLU A 121 16.28 3.69 22.09
N ARG A 122 17.57 3.52 21.85
CA ARG A 122 18.11 2.46 20.98
C ARG A 122 17.67 1.07 21.41
N ARG A 123 17.59 0.82 22.72
CA ARG A 123 17.16 -0.47 23.27
C ARG A 123 15.73 -0.81 22.84
N GLU A 124 14.85 0.18 22.79
CA GLU A 124 13.46 0.00 22.37
C GLU A 124 13.39 -0.37 20.89
N TRP A 125 14.17 0.31 20.04
CA TRP A 125 14.32 -0.05 18.63
C TRP A 125 14.80 -1.48 18.44
N GLN A 126 15.81 -1.91 19.21
CA GLN A 126 16.32 -3.27 19.16
C GLN A 126 15.22 -4.31 19.46
N VAL A 127 14.47 -4.10 20.54
CA VAL A 127 13.37 -4.99 20.94
C VAL A 127 12.27 -4.97 19.88
N PHE A 128 11.83 -3.78 19.46
CA PHE A 128 10.77 -3.61 18.47
C PHE A 128 11.10 -4.28 17.14
N VAL A 129 12.28 -4.00 16.56
CA VAL A 129 12.69 -4.58 15.27
C VAL A 129 12.85 -6.11 15.36
N SER A 130 13.35 -6.62 16.49
CA SER A 130 13.44 -8.07 16.72
C SER A 130 12.07 -8.72 16.78
N LEU A 131 11.10 -8.08 17.45
CA LEU A 131 9.72 -8.55 17.51
C LEU A 131 9.05 -8.51 16.14
N LEU A 132 9.25 -7.45 15.34
CA LEU A 132 8.75 -7.38 13.97
C LEU A 132 9.23 -8.55 13.11
N LEU A 133 10.53 -8.85 13.13
CA LEU A 133 11.09 -9.97 12.38
C LEU A 133 10.49 -11.32 12.81
N ASN A 134 10.31 -11.52 14.12
CA ASN A 134 9.70 -12.74 14.64
C ASN A 134 8.23 -12.86 14.22
N PHE A 135 7.44 -11.83 14.47
CA PHE A 135 6.00 -11.84 14.20
C PHE A 135 5.69 -11.87 12.70
N ALA A 136 6.47 -11.19 11.85
CA ALA A 136 6.27 -11.19 10.40
C ALA A 136 6.25 -12.61 9.79
N THR A 137 7.01 -13.55 10.37
CA THR A 137 7.07 -14.96 9.92
C THR A 137 5.95 -15.86 10.43
N ARG A 138 5.18 -15.41 11.43
CA ARG A 138 4.07 -16.19 12.00
C ARG A 138 2.83 -16.15 11.10
N GLU A 139 2.01 -17.19 11.15
CA GLU A 139 0.72 -17.22 10.48
C GLU A 139 -0.16 -16.03 10.90
N ALA A 140 -0.97 -15.54 9.96
CA ALA A 140 -1.91 -14.46 10.22
C ALA A 140 -2.99 -14.94 11.19
N ASN A 141 -3.21 -14.17 12.25
CA ASN A 141 -4.31 -14.41 13.19
C ASN A 141 -4.89 -13.07 13.68
N PRO A 142 -6.16 -13.03 14.13
CA PRO A 142 -6.81 -11.77 14.54
C PRO A 142 -6.15 -11.06 15.74
N ASN A 143 -5.46 -11.81 16.60
CA ASN A 143 -4.88 -11.29 17.84
C ASN A 143 -3.39 -10.93 17.69
N LYS A 144 -2.81 -11.08 16.50
CA LYS A 144 -1.37 -10.98 16.27
C LYS A 144 -0.80 -9.64 16.69
N LEU A 145 -1.51 -8.55 16.38
CA LEU A 145 -1.12 -7.20 16.79
C LEU A 145 -1.17 -7.05 18.31
N TYR A 146 -2.23 -7.55 18.95
CA TYR A 146 -2.38 -7.49 20.40
C TYR A 146 -1.26 -8.28 21.11
N GLU A 147 -0.93 -9.48 20.62
CA GLU A 147 0.20 -10.26 21.12
C GLU A 147 1.53 -9.52 20.97
N LEU A 148 1.73 -8.83 19.84
CA LEU A 148 2.93 -8.01 19.60
C LEU A 148 3.00 -6.84 20.59
N GLN A 149 1.90 -6.11 20.80
CA GLN A 149 1.81 -5.03 21.78
C GLN A 149 2.13 -5.54 23.20
N GLN A 150 1.59 -6.70 23.60
CA GLN A 150 1.92 -7.29 24.90
C GLN A 150 3.42 -7.63 25.04
N ARG A 151 4.05 -8.14 23.98
CA ARG A 151 5.49 -8.42 23.96
C ARG A 151 6.32 -7.15 24.01
N MET A 152 5.88 -6.07 23.38
CA MET A 152 6.51 -4.75 23.48
C MET A 152 6.51 -4.24 24.92
N VAL A 153 5.36 -4.31 25.61
CA VAL A 153 5.25 -3.93 27.03
C VAL A 153 6.17 -4.79 27.90
N GLN A 154 6.20 -6.12 27.71
CA GLN A 154 7.12 -7.02 28.44
C GLN A 154 8.60 -6.71 28.15
N GLY A 155 8.89 -6.19 26.96
CA GLY A 155 10.23 -5.79 26.53
C GLY A 155 10.65 -4.39 26.96
N ASN A 156 9.81 -3.68 27.75
CA ASN A 156 9.98 -2.28 28.14
C ASN A 156 10.11 -1.32 26.94
N VAL A 157 9.31 -1.55 25.89
CA VAL A 157 9.13 -0.58 24.80
C VAL A 157 7.95 0.31 25.18
N ALA A 158 8.25 1.54 25.60
CA ALA A 158 7.30 2.51 26.13
C ALA A 158 7.03 3.67 25.17
N HIS A 159 8.03 4.05 24.36
CA HIS A 159 8.01 5.22 23.48
C HIS A 159 7.76 4.86 22.01
N ILE A 160 7.39 3.61 21.74
CA ILE A 160 6.94 3.16 20.41
C ILE A 160 5.57 2.53 20.59
N VAL A 161 4.55 3.16 20.01
CA VAL A 161 3.17 2.70 20.04
C VAL A 161 2.81 2.21 18.65
N ILE A 162 2.13 1.06 18.57
CA ILE A 162 1.61 0.52 17.32
C ILE A 162 0.10 0.35 17.39
N GLU A 163 -0.57 0.68 16.30
CA GLU A 163 -2.01 0.63 16.16
C GLU A 163 -2.39 -0.14 14.89
N PRO A 164 -3.59 -0.75 14.85
CA PRO A 164 -4.08 -1.38 13.63
C PRO A 164 -4.22 -0.33 12.52
N PRO A 165 -4.32 -0.76 11.25
CA PRO A 165 -4.66 0.14 10.15
C PRO A 165 -5.90 0.94 10.49
N LEU A 166 -5.74 2.27 10.53
CA LEU A 166 -6.85 3.19 10.57
C LEU A 166 -7.58 3.05 9.22
N GLU A 167 -8.76 2.47 9.24
CA GLU A 167 -9.74 2.64 8.17
C GLU A 167 -10.18 4.12 8.23
N SER A 168 -9.47 5.01 7.54
CA SER A 168 -9.93 6.40 7.45
C SER A 168 -11.17 6.45 6.56
N ASP A 169 -12.11 7.36 6.82
CA ASP A 169 -13.30 7.53 5.98
C ASP A 169 -12.91 7.82 4.52
N GLU A 170 -11.76 8.47 4.27
CA GLU A 170 -11.21 8.70 2.94
C GLU A 170 -10.66 7.41 2.30
N ASP A 171 -9.98 6.55 3.07
CA ASP A 171 -9.49 5.25 2.61
C ASP A 171 -10.66 4.26 2.36
N LEU A 172 -11.71 4.33 3.18
CA LEU A 172 -12.95 3.60 3.00
C LEU A 172 -13.68 4.11 1.75
N ASP A 173 -13.84 5.42 1.56
CA ASP A 173 -14.47 6.02 0.37
C ASP A 173 -13.73 5.65 -0.91
N ASP A 174 -12.39 5.70 -0.91
CA ASP A 174 -11.57 5.36 -2.06
C ASP A 174 -11.61 3.86 -2.36
N GLN A 175 -11.63 3.00 -1.32
CA GLN A 175 -11.86 1.57 -1.50
C GLN A 175 -13.27 1.24 -1.97
N GLU A 176 -14.29 1.89 -1.43
CA GLU A 176 -15.70 1.72 -1.80
C GLU A 176 -15.89 2.15 -3.26
N ARG A 177 -15.38 3.32 -3.65
CA ARG A 177 -15.37 3.80 -5.05
C ARG A 177 -14.61 2.85 -5.96
N ALA A 178 -13.44 2.36 -5.55
CA ALA A 178 -12.68 1.43 -6.37
C ALA A 178 -13.38 0.08 -6.55
N LYS A 179 -14.05 -0.43 -5.49
CA LYS A 179 -14.93 -1.61 -5.54
C LYS A 179 -16.14 -1.36 -6.43
N GLU A 180 -16.78 -0.19 -6.35
CA GLU A 180 -17.89 0.18 -7.22
C GLU A 180 -17.48 0.23 -8.69
N VAL A 181 -16.32 0.83 -9.00
CA VAL A 181 -15.80 0.90 -10.37
C VAL A 181 -15.48 -0.51 -10.89
N ALA A 182 -14.88 -1.36 -10.04
CA ALA A 182 -14.64 -2.77 -10.38
C ALA A 182 -15.95 -3.50 -10.65
N LYS A 183 -16.97 -3.31 -9.79
CA LYS A 183 -18.30 -3.91 -9.92
C LYS A 183 -18.99 -3.49 -11.22
N LYS A 184 -19.03 -2.19 -11.50
CA LYS A 184 -19.58 -1.64 -12.76
C LYS A 184 -18.85 -2.20 -13.99
N THR A 185 -17.52 -2.32 -13.92
CA THR A 185 -16.71 -2.88 -15.01
C THR A 185 -17.03 -4.36 -15.23
N TYR A 186 -17.17 -5.13 -14.15
CA TYR A 186 -17.52 -6.54 -14.18
C TYR A 186 -18.91 -6.78 -14.77
N GLU A 187 -19.95 -6.15 -14.21
CA GLU A 187 -21.34 -6.25 -14.67
C GLU A 187 -21.47 -5.85 -16.15
N ARG A 188 -20.81 -4.76 -16.54
CA ARG A 188 -20.80 -4.32 -17.93
C ARG A 188 -20.13 -5.33 -18.86
N SER A 189 -19.04 -5.95 -18.43
CA SER A 189 -18.33 -6.96 -19.22
C SER A 189 -19.20 -8.20 -19.40
N VAL A 190 -19.85 -8.68 -18.33
CA VAL A 190 -20.81 -9.79 -18.39
C VAL A 190 -21.97 -9.47 -19.35
N ALA A 191 -22.55 -8.27 -19.23
CA ALA A 191 -23.63 -7.82 -20.11
C ALA A 191 -23.22 -7.75 -21.59
N VAL A 192 -22.02 -7.24 -21.88
CA VAL A 192 -21.48 -7.18 -23.25
C VAL A 192 -21.24 -8.59 -23.80
N THR A 193 -20.65 -9.49 -23.02
CA THR A 193 -20.43 -10.88 -23.43
C THR A 193 -21.75 -11.58 -23.71
N LYS A 194 -22.75 -11.40 -22.85
CA LYS A 194 -24.11 -11.92 -23.05
C LYS A 194 -24.76 -11.39 -24.33
N GLU A 195 -24.67 -10.08 -24.57
CA GLU A 195 -25.21 -9.44 -25.78
C GLU A 195 -24.55 -10.00 -27.05
N VAL A 196 -23.22 -10.11 -27.04
CA VAL A 196 -22.44 -10.55 -28.20
C VAL A 196 -22.72 -12.02 -28.51
N VAL A 197 -22.65 -12.90 -27.52
CA VAL A 197 -22.93 -14.34 -27.71
C VAL A 197 -24.38 -14.54 -28.17
N SER A 198 -25.34 -13.81 -27.58
CA SER A 198 -26.74 -13.86 -28.01
C SER A 198 -26.93 -13.38 -29.45
N SER A 199 -26.28 -12.28 -29.84
CA SER A 199 -26.33 -11.73 -31.20
C SER A 199 -25.76 -12.71 -32.23
N VAL A 200 -24.62 -13.34 -31.94
CA VAL A 200 -24.03 -14.38 -32.79
C VAL A 200 -24.99 -15.57 -32.94
N ARG A 201 -25.58 -16.03 -31.83
CA ARG A 201 -26.54 -17.15 -31.83
C ARG A 201 -27.80 -16.85 -32.66
N MET A 202 -28.21 -15.58 -32.72
CA MET A 202 -29.34 -15.10 -33.54
C MET A 202 -28.94 -14.78 -35.00
N GLY A 203 -27.69 -15.04 -35.42
CA GLY A 203 -27.21 -14.74 -36.77
C GLY A 203 -27.04 -13.24 -37.06
N ARG A 204 -26.99 -12.39 -36.03
CA ARG A 204 -26.78 -10.94 -36.15
C ARG A 204 -25.29 -10.60 -36.10
N SER A 205 -24.94 -9.42 -36.61
CA SER A 205 -23.56 -8.93 -36.52
C SER A 205 -23.17 -8.64 -35.06
N ALA A 206 -22.10 -9.28 -34.59
CA ALA A 206 -21.53 -9.03 -33.27
C ALA A 206 -20.75 -7.71 -33.25
N SER A 207 -20.93 -6.91 -32.20
CA SER A 207 -20.18 -5.67 -32.04
C SER A 207 -18.80 -5.92 -31.43
N VAL A 208 -17.82 -6.25 -32.28
CA VAL A 208 -16.40 -6.38 -31.89
C VAL A 208 -15.90 -5.14 -31.14
N LYS A 209 -16.41 -3.95 -31.49
CA LYS A 209 -16.09 -2.69 -30.82
C LYS A 209 -16.51 -2.68 -29.34
N LYS A 210 -17.63 -3.32 -28.98
CA LYS A 210 -18.07 -3.43 -27.58
C LYS A 210 -17.16 -4.37 -26.79
N VAL A 211 -16.79 -5.51 -27.39
CA VAL A 211 -15.85 -6.48 -26.79
C VAL A 211 -14.51 -5.83 -26.48
N LYS A 212 -13.92 -5.14 -27.47
CA LYS A 212 -12.66 -4.40 -27.29
C LYS A 212 -12.71 -3.41 -26.12
N ARG A 213 -13.83 -2.70 -25.95
CA ARG A 213 -14.00 -1.77 -24.83
C ARG A 213 -14.13 -2.48 -23.49
N ALA A 214 -14.82 -3.61 -23.43
CA ALA A 214 -14.93 -4.41 -22.22
C ALA A 214 -13.55 -4.94 -21.79
N VAL A 215 -12.81 -5.56 -22.71
CA VAL A 215 -11.44 -6.04 -22.46
C VAL A 215 -10.51 -4.91 -22.03
N GLN A 216 -10.56 -3.75 -22.70
CA GLN A 216 -9.76 -2.60 -22.29
C GLN A 216 -10.06 -2.18 -20.85
N SER A 217 -11.35 -2.16 -20.46
CA SER A 217 -11.76 -1.80 -19.11
C SER A 217 -11.28 -2.84 -18.08
N ILE A 218 -11.32 -4.13 -18.42
CA ILE A 218 -10.76 -5.20 -17.58
C ILE A 218 -9.25 -5.00 -17.38
N VAL A 219 -8.49 -4.76 -18.46
CA VAL A 219 -7.05 -4.53 -18.38
C VAL A 219 -6.72 -3.30 -17.53
N ASP A 220 -7.43 -2.20 -17.74
CA ASP A 220 -7.24 -0.97 -16.96
C ASP A 220 -7.56 -1.19 -15.47
N GLN A 221 -8.60 -1.98 -15.18
CA GLN A 221 -8.99 -2.29 -13.82
C GLN A 221 -8.03 -3.27 -13.13
N VAL A 222 -7.49 -4.27 -13.85
CA VAL A 222 -6.44 -5.14 -13.30
C VAL A 222 -5.19 -4.34 -12.98
N LEU A 223 -4.79 -3.41 -13.85
CA LEU A 223 -3.61 -2.58 -13.62
C LEU A 223 -3.77 -1.61 -12.43
N SER A 224 -4.99 -1.12 -12.18
CA SER A 224 -5.28 -0.14 -11.13
C SER A 224 -5.69 -0.76 -9.79
N ASN A 225 -6.53 -1.81 -9.78
CA ASN A 225 -7.02 -2.47 -8.57
C ASN A 225 -7.37 -3.95 -8.85
N GLU A 226 -6.33 -4.77 -8.99
CA GLU A 226 -6.42 -6.23 -9.21
C GLU A 226 -7.27 -6.94 -8.15
N ALA A 227 -7.06 -6.62 -6.86
CA ALA A 227 -7.72 -7.31 -5.76
C ALA A 227 -9.26 -7.18 -5.82
N SER A 228 -9.77 -6.00 -6.14
CA SER A 228 -11.21 -5.77 -6.23
C SER A 228 -11.84 -6.54 -7.39
N LEU A 229 -11.20 -6.55 -8.56
CA LEU A 229 -11.74 -7.24 -9.74
C LEU A 229 -11.64 -8.76 -9.62
N VAL A 230 -10.54 -9.28 -9.07
CA VAL A 230 -10.38 -10.71 -8.78
C VAL A 230 -11.37 -11.16 -7.71
N GLY A 231 -11.62 -10.34 -6.68
CA GLY A 231 -12.63 -10.63 -5.65
C GLY A 231 -14.03 -10.85 -6.23
N LEU A 232 -14.42 -10.07 -7.24
CA LEU A 232 -15.72 -10.23 -7.91
C LEU A 232 -15.86 -11.56 -8.66
N THR A 233 -14.76 -12.21 -9.06
CA THR A 233 -14.81 -13.54 -9.70
C THR A 233 -15.29 -14.64 -8.75
N THR A 234 -15.25 -14.40 -7.44
CA THR A 234 -15.70 -15.34 -6.40
C THR A 234 -17.20 -15.25 -6.13
N LEU A 235 -17.88 -14.21 -6.61
CA LEU A 235 -19.32 -14.06 -6.49
C LEU A 235 -20.01 -15.05 -7.42
N ARG A 236 -20.66 -16.06 -6.83
CA ARG A 236 -21.52 -16.99 -7.54
C ARG A 236 -22.95 -16.45 -7.56
N ASP A 237 -23.33 -15.81 -8.66
CA ASP A 237 -24.75 -15.69 -9.00
C ASP A 237 -25.19 -16.94 -9.77
N TYR A 238 -26.25 -17.59 -9.26
CA TYR A 238 -26.58 -18.99 -9.57
C TYR A 238 -27.23 -19.21 -10.96
N ASP A 239 -27.38 -18.15 -11.78
CA ASP A 239 -28.14 -18.23 -13.05
C ASP A 239 -27.38 -17.80 -14.34
N GLU A 240 -26.13 -17.35 -14.28
CA GLU A 240 -25.38 -16.83 -15.45
C GLU A 240 -24.03 -17.51 -15.74
N TYR A 241 -23.90 -18.79 -15.37
CA TYR A 241 -22.63 -19.53 -15.32
C TYR A 241 -21.71 -19.37 -16.55
N THR A 242 -22.23 -19.33 -17.79
CA THR A 242 -21.37 -19.28 -18.99
C THR A 242 -20.74 -17.91 -19.25
N PHE A 243 -21.50 -16.81 -19.13
CA PHE A 243 -20.97 -15.47 -19.45
C PHE A 243 -20.04 -14.97 -18.34
N THR A 244 -20.41 -15.23 -17.09
CA THR A 244 -19.61 -14.99 -15.89
C THR A 244 -18.30 -15.78 -15.97
N HIS A 245 -18.33 -17.03 -16.45
CA HIS A 245 -17.13 -17.83 -16.63
C HIS A 245 -16.17 -17.24 -17.67
N SER A 246 -16.64 -16.85 -18.85
CA SER A 246 -15.79 -16.21 -19.88
C SER A 246 -15.12 -14.94 -19.36
N VAL A 247 -15.87 -14.10 -18.63
CA VAL A 247 -15.33 -12.88 -18.02
C VAL A 247 -14.30 -13.21 -16.94
N ASN A 248 -14.57 -14.21 -16.08
CA ASN A 248 -13.62 -14.66 -15.05
C ASN A 248 -12.33 -15.21 -15.66
N VAL A 249 -12.41 -16.02 -16.73
CA VAL A 249 -11.24 -16.54 -17.47
C VAL A 249 -10.42 -15.39 -18.05
N CYS A 250 -11.07 -14.40 -18.66
CA CYS A 250 -10.39 -13.19 -19.15
C CYS A 250 -9.66 -12.45 -18.01
N ILE A 251 -10.33 -12.22 -16.87
CA ILE A 251 -9.73 -11.56 -15.69
C ILE A 251 -8.51 -12.35 -15.19
N PHE A 252 -8.62 -13.67 -15.05
CA PHE A 252 -7.50 -14.50 -14.60
C PHE A 252 -6.33 -14.50 -15.60
N ALA A 253 -6.61 -14.60 -16.90
CA ALA A 253 -5.58 -14.55 -17.94
C ALA A 253 -4.80 -13.22 -17.89
N VAL A 254 -5.51 -12.10 -17.83
CA VAL A 254 -4.89 -10.76 -17.73
C VAL A 254 -4.11 -10.62 -16.42
N THR A 255 -4.65 -11.13 -15.30
CA THR A 255 -3.98 -11.08 -13.98
C THR A 255 -2.68 -11.88 -13.98
N ILE A 256 -2.70 -13.11 -14.52
CA ILE A 256 -1.50 -13.95 -14.65
C ILE A 256 -0.49 -13.28 -15.60
N GLY A 257 -0.96 -12.78 -16.74
CA GLY A 257 -0.12 -12.05 -17.69
C GLY A 257 0.58 -10.84 -17.07
N ARG A 258 -0.12 -10.10 -16.21
CA ARG A 258 0.46 -8.97 -15.48
C ARG A 258 1.58 -9.44 -14.55
N ARG A 259 1.36 -10.52 -13.79
CA ARG A 259 2.36 -11.09 -12.88
C ARG A 259 3.58 -11.63 -13.62
N LEU A 260 3.44 -12.02 -14.88
CA LEU A 260 4.53 -12.41 -15.77
C LEU A 260 5.25 -11.21 -16.42
N GLY A 261 4.83 -9.98 -16.13
CA GLY A 261 5.46 -8.77 -16.65
C GLY A 261 5.08 -8.38 -18.08
N LEU A 262 3.93 -8.87 -18.59
CA LEU A 262 3.45 -8.49 -19.92
C LEU A 262 3.08 -7.01 -19.98
N SER A 263 3.37 -6.38 -21.13
CA SER A 263 3.00 -4.99 -21.40
C SER A 263 1.48 -4.83 -21.54
N LYS A 264 0.97 -3.61 -21.36
CA LYS A 264 -0.46 -3.30 -21.48
C LYS A 264 -1.07 -3.74 -22.82
N LEU A 265 -0.32 -3.63 -23.93
CA LEU A 265 -0.76 -4.09 -25.24
C LEU A 265 -0.89 -5.62 -25.28
N GLN A 266 0.10 -6.34 -24.75
CA GLN A 266 0.06 -7.81 -24.66
C GLN A 266 -1.05 -8.30 -23.73
N LEU A 267 -1.34 -7.58 -22.64
CA LEU A 267 -2.47 -7.86 -21.75
C LEU A 267 -3.81 -7.68 -22.46
N PHE A 268 -3.93 -6.66 -23.30
CA PHE A 268 -5.11 -6.44 -24.13
C PHE A 268 -5.31 -7.58 -25.13
N ASP A 269 -4.27 -7.98 -25.85
CA ASP A 269 -4.35 -9.08 -26.81
C ASP A 269 -4.68 -10.42 -26.11
N LEU A 270 -4.08 -10.67 -24.95
CA LEU A 270 -4.37 -11.83 -24.10
C LEU A 270 -5.83 -11.82 -23.63
N GLY A 271 -6.32 -10.67 -23.15
CA GLY A 271 -7.69 -10.51 -22.72
C GLY A 271 -8.71 -10.69 -23.87
N MET A 272 -8.37 -10.22 -25.07
CA MET A 272 -9.19 -10.42 -26.27
C MET A 272 -9.25 -11.88 -26.72
N ALA A 273 -8.17 -12.64 -26.53
CA ALA A 273 -8.14 -14.07 -26.85
C ALA A 273 -8.86 -14.93 -25.82
N ALA A 274 -8.93 -14.48 -24.57
CA ALA A 274 -9.52 -15.23 -23.45
C ALA A 274 -11.03 -15.04 -23.29
N LEU A 275 -11.61 -13.96 -23.84
CA LEU A 275 -13.03 -13.57 -23.68
C LEU A 275 -13.90 -14.08 -24.85
#